data_AF-A0A6I1JN08-F1
#
_entry.id   AF-A0A6I1JN08-F1
#
_cell.length_a   1.000
_cell.length_b   1.000
_cell.length_c   1.000
_cell.angle_alpha   90.00
_cell.angle_beta   90.00
_cell.angle_gamma   90.00
#
_symmetry.space_group_name_H-M   'P 1'
#
loop_
_entity.id
_entity.type
_entity.pdbx_description
1 polymer ?
#
loop_
_entity_poly.entity_id
_entity_poly.type
_entity_poly.pdbx_seq_one_letter_code
_entity_poly.pdbx_strand_id
1 'polypeptide(L)'
;MEDALDYPTLGPRAEPRETAVLSDWRRAEAGNAARLAYVSGRLGALDDRLRRGPEGWRHRLALIEAADLSWFVGDRVGQDRLALWMALRLSGVQDDTVALARVGWAVRRLTGGPGPEVDLSAFLDRRDPENLADAAEPFADRASGWLDLMAQATDLHPITRACMGFHLWGLAGLGQQGDRMEAAVTAARIAAGEGKGAAFAPLAMGGAGGLRSGGASVGRFFHWLDGMDRALITAMRHLDDIESWSARTDSMISALSGRTPPALKKAFVEWPFVSAPMAATLTKSSRAAVQRNITWMEAHGLLREVTDHGRYRIWCAKA
;
A
#
# COMPACT_ATOMS: atom_id res chain seq x y z
N MET A 1 -30.54 -20.80 -51.69
CA MET A 1 -29.11 -21.16 -51.68
C MET A 1 -28.43 -20.00 -51.00
N GLU A 2 -28.40 -20.04 -49.66
CA GLU A 2 -27.82 -18.98 -48.83
C GLU A 2 -26.45 -19.46 -48.39
N ASP A 3 -25.41 -18.74 -48.81
CA ASP A 3 -24.02 -18.96 -48.41
C ASP A 3 -23.84 -18.56 -46.94
N ALA A 4 -23.67 -19.56 -46.07
CA ALA A 4 -23.23 -19.35 -44.70
C ALA A 4 -21.74 -18.97 -44.72
N LEU A 5 -21.44 -17.71 -44.38
CA LEU A 5 -20.08 -17.23 -44.15
C LEU A 5 -19.47 -17.96 -42.96
N ASP A 6 -18.53 -18.86 -43.27
CA ASP A 6 -17.74 -19.63 -42.32
C ASP A 6 -16.71 -18.70 -41.64
N TYR A 7 -17.06 -18.13 -40.49
CA TYR A 7 -16.12 -17.38 -39.67
C TYR A 7 -15.19 -18.38 -38.96
N PRO A 8 -13.85 -18.32 -39.17
CA PRO A 8 -12.94 -19.21 -38.47
C PRO A 8 -13.05 -18.95 -36.96
N THR A 9 -13.40 -20.01 -36.23
CA THR A 9 -13.38 -20.01 -34.78
C THR A 9 -11.95 -19.76 -34.32
N LEU A 10 -11.75 -18.68 -33.55
CA LEU A 10 -10.49 -18.41 -32.85
C LEU A 10 -10.20 -19.59 -31.93
N GLY A 11 -9.28 -20.46 -32.33
CA GLY A 11 -8.82 -21.57 -31.51
C GLY A 11 -8.26 -21.09 -30.17
N PRO A 12 -8.26 -21.95 -29.12
CA PRO A 12 -7.74 -21.58 -27.81
C PRO A 12 -6.30 -21.09 -27.94
N ARG A 13 -6.03 -19.89 -27.41
CA ARG A 13 -4.66 -19.36 -27.32
C ARG A 13 -3.82 -20.37 -26.55
N ALA A 14 -2.78 -20.91 -27.19
CA ALA A 14 -1.80 -21.74 -26.52
C ALA A 14 -1.23 -20.97 -25.31
N GLU A 15 -1.35 -21.55 -24.11
CA GLU A 15 -0.73 -21.00 -22.92
C GLU A 15 0.78 -20.88 -23.15
N PRO A 16 1.38 -19.69 -22.98
CA PRO A 16 2.82 -19.55 -23.07
C PRO A 16 3.47 -20.46 -22.03
N ARG A 17 4.40 -21.32 -22.46
CA ARG A 17 5.22 -22.12 -21.54
C ARG A 17 5.86 -21.20 -20.51
N GLU A 18 5.88 -21.59 -19.23
CA GLU A 18 6.44 -20.80 -18.11
C GLU A 18 7.84 -20.23 -18.41
N THR A 19 8.66 -20.97 -19.14
CA THR A 19 10.00 -20.55 -19.58
C THR A 19 9.98 -19.36 -20.54
N ALA A 20 8.98 -19.26 -21.41
CA ALA A 20 8.78 -18.11 -22.31
C ALA A 20 8.42 -16.85 -21.52
N VAL A 21 7.58 -16.98 -20.48
CA VAL A 21 7.20 -15.88 -19.60
C VAL A 21 8.42 -15.26 -18.91
N LEU A 22 9.28 -16.08 -18.30
CA LEU A 22 10.50 -15.59 -17.64
C LEU A 22 11.46 -14.91 -18.62
N SER A 23 11.62 -15.45 -19.83
CA SER A 23 12.48 -14.84 -20.86
C SER A 23 12.01 -13.44 -21.28
N ASP A 24 10.70 -13.21 -21.34
CA ASP A 24 10.13 -11.91 -21.69
C ASP A 24 10.34 -10.87 -20.58
N TRP A 25 10.29 -11.30 -19.31
CA TRP A 25 10.59 -10.44 -18.17
C TRP A 25 12.08 -10.11 -18.05
N ARG A 26 12.98 -11.06 -18.35
CA ARG A 26 14.42 -10.77 -18.49
C ARG A 26 14.70 -9.74 -19.56
N ARG A 27 14.03 -9.85 -20.72
CA ARG A 27 14.15 -8.85 -21.80
C ARG A 27 13.57 -7.49 -21.39
N ALA A 28 12.46 -7.48 -20.64
CA ALA A 28 11.86 -6.26 -20.10
C ALA A 28 12.80 -5.54 -19.12
N GLU A 29 13.46 -6.30 -18.23
CA GLU A 29 14.46 -5.76 -17.31
C GLU A 29 15.65 -5.17 -18.06
N ALA A 30 16.26 -5.94 -18.96
CA ALA A 30 17.39 -5.47 -19.75
C ALA A 30 17.06 -4.20 -20.54
N GLY A 31 15.87 -4.14 -21.15
CA GLY A 31 15.41 -2.97 -21.90
C GLY A 31 15.13 -1.72 -21.04
N ASN A 32 14.94 -1.89 -19.73
CA ASN A 32 14.65 -0.81 -18.78
C ASN A 32 15.76 -0.61 -17.72
N ALA A 33 16.93 -1.23 -17.88
CA ALA A 33 17.97 -1.31 -16.85
C ALA A 33 18.35 0.05 -16.25
N ALA A 34 18.51 1.10 -17.07
CA ALA A 34 18.83 2.44 -16.59
C ALA A 34 17.72 3.05 -15.70
N ARG A 35 16.45 2.86 -16.09
CA ARG A 35 15.29 3.33 -15.32
C ARG A 35 15.11 2.52 -14.05
N LEU A 36 15.31 1.21 -14.13
CA LEU A 36 15.30 0.32 -12.98
C LEU A 36 16.36 0.77 -11.96
N ALA A 37 17.61 0.97 -12.37
CA ALA A 37 18.67 1.45 -11.49
C ALA A 37 18.33 2.79 -10.82
N TYR A 38 17.73 3.72 -11.57
CA TYR A 38 17.26 5.00 -11.04
C TYR A 38 16.18 4.81 -9.96
N VAL A 39 15.13 4.04 -10.24
CA VAL A 39 14.03 3.78 -9.30
C VAL A 39 14.52 3.01 -8.07
N SER A 40 15.41 2.03 -8.25
CA SER A 40 16.05 1.30 -7.15
C SER A 40 16.84 2.23 -6.24
N GLY A 41 17.62 3.17 -6.81
CA GLY A 41 18.36 4.17 -6.03
C GLY A 41 17.43 5.04 -5.18
N ARG A 42 16.27 5.41 -5.72
CA ARG A 42 15.26 6.19 -4.98
C ARG A 42 14.57 5.38 -3.89
N LEU A 43 14.25 4.12 -4.15
CA LEU A 43 13.72 3.22 -3.13
C LEU A 43 14.74 3.05 -2.00
N GLY A 44 16.02 2.90 -2.32
CA GLY A 44 17.12 2.85 -1.34
C GLY A 44 17.24 4.12 -0.51
N ALA A 45 17.03 5.30 -1.11
CA ALA A 45 17.01 6.58 -0.38
C ALA A 45 15.82 6.67 0.59
N LEU A 46 14.63 6.22 0.17
CA LEU A 46 13.47 6.12 1.06
C LEU A 46 13.70 5.12 2.19
N ASP A 47 14.30 3.97 1.89
CA ASP A 47 14.68 2.94 2.87
C ASP A 47 15.61 3.51 3.94
N ASP A 48 16.68 4.21 3.52
CA ASP A 48 17.60 4.86 4.44
C ASP A 48 16.92 5.90 5.34
N ARG A 49 16.05 6.72 4.75
CA ARG A 49 15.31 7.73 5.48
C ARG A 49 14.37 7.11 6.52
N LEU A 50 13.63 6.07 6.17
CA LEU A 50 12.72 5.36 7.09
C LEU A 50 13.46 4.55 8.15
N ARG A 51 14.73 4.22 7.94
CA ARG A 51 15.59 3.57 8.93
C ARG A 51 16.06 4.56 10.00
N ARG A 52 16.40 5.78 9.59
CA ARG A 52 16.89 6.85 10.49
C ARG A 52 15.76 7.68 11.11
N GLY A 53 14.61 7.72 10.47
CA GLY A 53 13.46 8.51 10.92
C GLY A 53 12.67 7.88 12.07
N PRO A 54 11.70 8.63 12.64
CA PRO A 54 10.77 8.12 13.64
C PRO A 54 10.01 6.87 13.18
N GLU A 55 9.79 5.92 14.10
CA GLU A 55 9.08 4.66 13.81
C GLU A 55 7.67 4.89 13.20
N GLY A 56 6.99 5.96 13.62
CA GLY A 56 5.65 6.31 13.15
C GLY A 56 5.57 6.65 11.65
N TRP A 57 6.69 6.95 10.98
CA TRP A 57 6.70 7.26 9.55
C TRP A 57 6.28 6.07 8.68
N ARG A 58 6.69 4.85 9.05
CA ARG A 58 6.30 3.64 8.30
C ARG A 58 4.80 3.43 8.36
N HIS A 59 4.22 3.59 9.56
CA HIS A 59 2.78 3.47 9.76
C HIS A 59 2.02 4.57 9.00
N ARG A 60 2.52 5.81 9.05
CA ARG A 60 1.96 6.94 8.29
C ARG A 60 1.89 6.64 6.80
N LEU A 61 3.01 6.23 6.21
CA LEU A 61 3.08 5.91 4.79
C LEU A 61 2.21 4.70 4.44
N ALA A 62 2.13 3.68 5.29
CA ALA A 62 1.24 2.53 5.08
C ALA A 62 -0.25 2.93 5.05
N LEU A 63 -0.68 3.87 5.90
CA LEU A 63 -2.04 4.41 5.87
C LEU A 63 -2.36 5.16 4.57
N ILE A 64 -1.42 5.97 4.09
CA ILE A 64 -1.56 6.73 2.84
C ILE A 64 -1.63 5.77 1.65
N GLU A 65 -0.66 4.85 1.52
CA GLU A 65 -0.59 3.90 0.41
C GLU A 65 -1.82 3.00 0.37
N ALA A 66 -2.26 2.46 1.51
CA ALA A 66 -3.43 1.58 1.57
C ALA A 66 -4.71 2.31 1.15
N ALA A 67 -4.88 3.57 1.56
CA ALA A 67 -5.99 4.39 1.12
C ALA A 67 -5.93 4.65 -0.39
N ASP A 68 -4.77 4.95 -0.95
CA ASP A 68 -4.59 5.19 -2.39
C ASP A 68 -4.82 3.90 -3.21
N LEU A 69 -4.35 2.75 -2.72
CA LEU A 69 -4.66 1.44 -3.30
C LEU A 69 -6.17 1.12 -3.24
N SER A 70 -6.90 1.63 -2.24
CA SER A 70 -8.35 1.43 -2.15
C SER A 70 -9.09 2.06 -3.34
N TRP A 71 -8.59 3.19 -3.87
CA TRP A 71 -9.12 3.82 -5.07
C TRP A 71 -8.88 2.98 -6.32
N PHE A 72 -7.72 2.33 -6.40
CA PHE A 72 -7.37 1.43 -7.50
C PHE A 72 -8.30 0.22 -7.59
N VAL A 73 -8.61 -0.40 -6.45
CA VAL A 73 -9.45 -1.60 -6.42
C VAL A 73 -10.95 -1.31 -6.46
N GLY A 74 -11.35 -0.05 -6.26
CA GLY A 74 -12.74 0.42 -6.34
C GLY A 74 -13.42 0.64 -4.99
N ASP A 75 -12.76 0.32 -3.88
CA ASP A 75 -13.26 0.47 -2.51
C ASP A 75 -13.39 1.95 -2.09
N ARG A 76 -12.51 2.82 -2.59
CA ARG A 76 -12.55 4.29 -2.41
C ARG A 76 -12.69 4.73 -0.95
N VAL A 77 -11.88 4.15 -0.08
CA VAL A 77 -11.84 4.48 1.36
C VAL A 77 -10.91 5.67 1.57
N GLY A 78 -11.44 6.74 2.17
CA GLY A 78 -10.67 7.92 2.53
C GLY A 78 -9.73 7.66 3.71
N GLN A 79 -8.59 8.37 3.76
CA GLN A 79 -7.60 8.22 4.84
C GLN A 79 -8.17 8.57 6.23
N ASP A 80 -9.09 9.54 6.29
CA ASP A 80 -9.82 9.95 7.49
C ASP A 80 -10.70 8.81 8.04
N ARG A 81 -11.48 8.17 7.17
CA ARG A 81 -12.33 7.03 7.53
C ARG A 81 -11.50 5.81 7.91
N LEU A 82 -10.42 5.53 7.17
CA LEU A 82 -9.48 4.47 7.48
C LEU A 82 -8.83 4.67 8.86
N ALA A 83 -8.41 5.90 9.19
CA ALA A 83 -7.81 6.22 10.48
C ALA A 83 -8.79 5.97 11.64
N LEU A 84 -10.04 6.42 11.51
CA LEU A 84 -11.09 6.17 12.52
C LEU A 84 -11.35 4.68 12.72
N TRP A 85 -11.45 3.92 11.63
CA TRP A 85 -11.65 2.47 11.69
C TRP A 85 -10.47 1.75 12.36
N MET A 86 -9.25 2.11 12.00
CA MET A 86 -8.05 1.48 12.53
C MET A 86 -7.86 1.76 14.03
N ALA A 87 -8.13 2.98 14.47
CA ALA A 87 -7.91 3.36 15.87
C ALA A 87 -9.06 3.02 16.81
N LEU A 88 -10.31 3.03 16.33
CA LEU A 88 -11.51 2.93 17.18
C LEU A 88 -12.52 1.88 16.72
N ARG A 89 -12.28 1.19 15.59
CA ARG A 89 -13.26 0.30 14.93
C ARG A 89 -14.61 0.97 14.66
N LEU A 90 -14.59 2.28 14.44
CA LEU A 90 -15.78 3.05 14.08
C LEU A 90 -15.97 3.03 12.56
N SER A 91 -17.19 2.74 12.13
CA SER A 91 -17.67 2.86 10.75
C SER A 91 -18.94 3.70 10.73
N GLY A 92 -19.10 4.52 9.68
CA GLY A 92 -20.35 5.23 9.41
C GLY A 92 -21.42 4.30 8.86
N VAL A 93 -22.69 4.74 8.91
CA VAL A 93 -23.84 3.95 8.41
C VAL A 93 -23.72 3.62 6.92
N GLN A 94 -23.02 4.45 6.14
CA GLN A 94 -22.78 4.26 4.71
C GLN A 94 -21.44 3.58 4.40
N ASP A 95 -20.62 3.28 5.41
CA ASP A 95 -19.31 2.69 5.17
C ASP A 95 -19.42 1.18 4.92
N ASP A 96 -18.78 0.72 3.86
CA ASP A 96 -18.58 -0.70 3.59
C ASP A 96 -17.52 -1.26 4.56
N THR A 97 -17.97 -2.03 5.54
CA THR A 97 -17.12 -2.64 6.56
C THR A 97 -16.19 -3.70 5.99
N VAL A 98 -16.54 -4.34 4.87
CA VAL A 98 -15.68 -5.30 4.15
C VAL A 98 -14.55 -4.54 3.46
N ALA A 99 -14.85 -3.43 2.80
CA ALA A 99 -13.83 -2.55 2.22
C ALA A 99 -12.88 -2.00 3.30
N LEU A 100 -13.41 -1.52 4.43
CA LEU A 100 -12.59 -1.07 5.57
C LEU A 100 -11.73 -2.19 6.17
N ALA A 101 -12.24 -3.41 6.25
CA ALA A 101 -11.47 -4.57 6.69
C ALA A 101 -10.32 -4.90 5.73
N ARG A 102 -10.57 -4.87 4.41
CA ARG A 102 -9.58 -5.12 3.36
C ARG A 102 -8.47 -4.06 3.34
N VAL A 103 -8.84 -2.78 3.38
CA VAL A 103 -7.85 -1.69 3.44
C VAL A 103 -7.09 -1.73 4.77
N GLY A 104 -7.76 -2.04 5.88
CA GLY A 104 -7.10 -2.27 7.16
C GLY A 104 -6.14 -3.45 7.16
N TRP A 105 -6.41 -4.51 6.39
CA TRP A 105 -5.47 -5.61 6.14
C TRP A 105 -4.23 -5.10 5.39
N ALA A 106 -4.41 -4.31 4.34
CA ALA A 106 -3.30 -3.73 3.59
C ALA A 106 -2.40 -2.87 4.49
N VAL A 107 -2.96 -2.02 5.36
CA VAL A 107 -2.18 -1.23 6.33
C VAL A 107 -1.32 -2.12 7.23
N ARG A 108 -1.88 -3.21 7.78
CA ARG A 108 -1.13 -4.12 8.66
C ARG A 108 0.03 -4.77 7.91
N ARG A 109 -0.21 -5.22 6.68
CA ARG A 109 0.84 -5.82 5.84
C ARG A 109 1.87 -4.81 5.38
N LEU A 110 1.52 -3.58 5.07
CA LEU A 110 2.48 -2.56 4.66
C LEU A 110 3.28 -1.99 5.85
N THR A 111 2.76 -2.07 7.08
CA THR A 111 3.47 -1.57 8.27
C THR A 111 4.67 -2.46 8.65
N GLY A 112 4.59 -3.78 8.44
CA GLY A 112 5.68 -4.70 8.76
C GLY A 112 5.28 -6.18 8.79
N GLY A 113 6.04 -6.99 9.53
CA GLY A 113 5.85 -8.43 9.66
C GLY A 113 6.55 -9.25 8.55
N PRO A 114 6.40 -10.58 8.55
CA PRO A 114 7.01 -11.46 7.55
C PRO A 114 6.64 -11.07 6.12
N GLY A 115 7.58 -11.29 5.19
CA GLY A 115 7.36 -11.08 3.76
C GLY A 115 6.51 -12.19 3.13
N PRO A 116 5.88 -11.92 1.97
CA PRO A 116 5.01 -12.87 1.29
C PRO A 116 5.73 -14.10 0.72
N GLU A 117 7.04 -14.01 0.49
CA GLU A 117 7.83 -15.11 -0.10
C GLU A 117 8.15 -16.24 0.88
N VAL A 118 7.92 -16.05 2.19
CA VAL A 118 8.13 -17.09 3.20
C VAL A 118 6.95 -18.05 3.24
N ASP A 119 5.73 -17.50 3.27
CA ASP A 119 4.47 -18.24 3.26
C ASP A 119 3.38 -17.29 2.76
N LEU A 120 2.97 -17.49 1.50
CA LEU A 120 1.99 -16.62 0.86
C LEU A 120 0.60 -16.77 1.47
N SER A 121 0.20 -18.00 1.86
CA SER A 121 -1.10 -18.29 2.47
C SER A 121 -1.22 -17.61 3.83
N ALA A 122 -0.19 -17.72 4.67
CA ALA A 122 -0.13 -17.01 5.94
C ALA A 122 -0.07 -15.49 5.75
N PHE A 123 0.69 -15.00 4.76
CA PHE A 123 0.75 -13.58 4.45
C PHE A 123 -0.63 -13.03 4.06
N LEU A 124 -1.42 -13.76 3.27
CA LEU A 124 -2.75 -13.33 2.84
C LEU A 124 -3.85 -13.57 3.87
N ASP A 125 -3.55 -14.24 4.99
CA ASP A 125 -4.56 -14.76 5.93
C ASP A 125 -5.59 -15.68 5.25
N ARG A 126 -5.20 -16.42 4.20
CA ARG A 126 -6.06 -17.34 3.44
C ARG A 126 -5.76 -18.78 3.80
N ARG A 127 -6.82 -19.58 3.98
CA ARG A 127 -6.75 -21.03 4.20
C ARG A 127 -7.81 -21.72 3.37
N ASP A 128 -7.48 -22.90 2.89
CA ASP A 128 -8.45 -23.76 2.22
C ASP A 128 -9.52 -24.23 3.21
N PRO A 129 -10.79 -24.30 2.78
CA PRO A 129 -11.85 -24.84 3.60
C PRO A 129 -11.60 -26.34 3.85
N GLU A 130 -12.00 -26.83 5.02
CA GLU A 130 -11.86 -28.26 5.38
C GLU A 130 -12.63 -29.18 4.42
N ASN A 131 -13.71 -28.69 3.80
CA ASN A 131 -14.54 -29.42 2.84
C ASN A 131 -14.40 -28.86 1.43
N LEU A 132 -13.18 -28.86 0.88
CA LEU A 132 -12.95 -28.51 -0.52
C LEU A 132 -13.49 -29.62 -1.43
N ALA A 133 -14.19 -29.27 -2.50
CA ALA A 133 -14.66 -30.25 -3.48
C ALA A 133 -13.46 -30.91 -4.19
N ASP A 134 -13.53 -32.23 -4.44
CA ASP A 134 -12.43 -33.02 -5.01
C ASP A 134 -11.88 -32.50 -6.36
N ALA A 135 -12.65 -31.69 -7.10
CA ALA A 135 -12.27 -31.10 -8.38
C ALA A 135 -11.71 -29.67 -8.28
N ALA A 136 -11.76 -29.04 -7.11
CA ALA A 136 -11.26 -27.68 -6.91
C ALA A 136 -9.79 -27.72 -6.49
N GLU A 137 -8.93 -27.01 -7.23
CA GLU A 137 -7.53 -26.86 -6.86
C GLU A 137 -7.41 -26.04 -5.56
N PRO A 138 -6.73 -26.57 -4.52
CA PRO A 138 -6.47 -25.84 -3.30
C PRO A 138 -5.82 -24.48 -3.55
N PHE A 139 -6.17 -23.49 -2.75
CA PHE A 139 -5.48 -22.21 -2.71
C PHE A 139 -4.01 -22.39 -2.36
N ALA A 140 -3.68 -23.28 -1.42
CA ALA A 140 -2.31 -23.55 -1.03
C ALA A 140 -1.44 -24.02 -2.21
N ASP A 141 -1.99 -24.87 -3.08
CA ASP A 141 -1.28 -25.38 -4.26
C ASP A 141 -1.05 -24.28 -5.30
N ARG A 142 -2.08 -23.46 -5.59
CA ARG A 142 -1.95 -22.28 -6.45
C ARG A 142 -0.93 -21.27 -5.92
N ALA A 143 -0.95 -21.03 -4.60
CA ALA A 143 -0.01 -20.16 -3.93
C ALA A 143 1.43 -20.69 -4.00
N SER A 144 1.61 -22.00 -3.83
CA SER A 144 2.91 -22.67 -3.99
C SER A 144 3.42 -22.55 -5.43
N GLY A 145 2.58 -22.82 -6.43
CA GLY A 145 2.96 -22.68 -7.84
C GLY A 145 3.40 -21.26 -8.20
N TRP A 146 2.72 -20.24 -7.67
CA TRP A 146 3.15 -18.85 -7.83
C TRP A 146 4.49 -18.57 -7.13
N LEU A 147 4.72 -19.09 -5.92
CA LEU A 147 5.99 -18.95 -5.20
C LEU A 147 7.15 -19.64 -5.94
N ASP A 148 6.92 -20.83 -6.49
CA ASP A 148 7.92 -21.58 -7.26
C ASP A 148 8.32 -20.79 -8.52
N LEU A 149 7.36 -20.18 -9.20
CA LEU A 149 7.64 -19.30 -10.34
C LEU A 149 8.46 -18.07 -9.92
N MET A 150 8.12 -17.47 -8.77
CA MET A 150 8.87 -16.33 -8.22
C MET A 150 10.31 -16.74 -7.82
N ALA A 151 10.52 -17.96 -7.33
CA ALA A 151 11.84 -18.51 -6.98
C ALA A 151 12.71 -18.79 -8.21
N GLN A 152 12.11 -19.20 -9.33
CA GLN A 152 12.80 -19.36 -10.61
C GLN A 152 13.27 -18.05 -11.24
N ALA A 153 12.75 -16.92 -10.77
CA ALA A 153 13.07 -15.57 -11.24
C ALA A 153 14.02 -14.81 -10.29
N THR A 154 14.80 -15.52 -9.48
CA THR A 154 15.74 -14.92 -8.51
C THR A 154 16.88 -14.14 -9.16
N ASP A 155 17.14 -14.36 -10.45
CA ASP A 155 18.09 -13.59 -11.24
C ASP A 155 17.58 -12.20 -11.65
N LEU A 156 16.26 -11.96 -11.57
CA LEU A 156 15.67 -10.64 -11.80
C LEU A 156 15.79 -9.77 -10.55
N HIS A 157 15.89 -8.46 -10.77
CA HIS A 157 15.86 -7.48 -9.68
C HIS A 157 14.53 -7.56 -8.89
N PRO A 158 14.50 -7.37 -7.56
CA PRO A 158 13.28 -7.46 -6.74
C PRO A 158 12.09 -6.62 -7.25
N ILE A 159 12.34 -5.41 -7.74
CA ILE A 159 11.30 -4.55 -8.38
C ILE A 159 10.71 -5.21 -9.64
N THR A 160 11.53 -5.84 -10.47
CA THR A 160 11.08 -6.59 -11.64
C THR A 160 10.27 -7.81 -11.22
N ARG A 161 10.78 -8.58 -10.25
CA ARG A 161 10.07 -9.74 -9.67
C ARG A 161 8.70 -9.33 -9.13
N ALA A 162 8.62 -8.23 -8.41
CA ALA A 162 7.36 -7.68 -7.90
C ALA A 162 6.37 -7.34 -9.02
N CYS A 163 6.81 -6.63 -10.06
CA CYS A 163 5.98 -6.29 -11.21
C CYS A 163 5.49 -7.56 -11.95
N MET A 164 6.38 -8.52 -12.14
CA MET A 164 6.05 -9.82 -12.73
C MET A 164 4.98 -10.55 -11.90
N GLY A 165 5.24 -10.75 -10.61
CA GLY A 165 4.34 -11.45 -9.70
C GLY A 165 2.95 -10.81 -9.64
N PHE A 166 2.89 -9.47 -9.64
CA PHE A 166 1.63 -8.72 -9.73
C PHE A 166 0.82 -9.06 -10.99
N HIS A 167 1.47 -9.06 -12.16
CA HIS A 167 0.79 -9.32 -13.42
C HIS A 167 0.46 -10.80 -13.67
N LEU A 168 1.19 -11.71 -13.04
CA LEU A 168 0.93 -13.15 -13.11
C LEU A 168 -0.07 -13.62 -12.04
N TRP A 169 -0.44 -12.77 -11.08
CA TRP A 169 -1.35 -13.11 -9.98
C TRP A 169 -2.66 -13.76 -10.42
N GLY A 170 -3.36 -13.12 -11.36
CA GLY A 170 -4.62 -13.65 -11.88
C GLY A 170 -4.46 -14.92 -12.72
N LEU A 171 -3.31 -15.08 -13.40
CA LEU A 171 -3.00 -16.27 -14.20
C LEU A 171 -2.68 -17.47 -13.30
N ALA A 172 -2.09 -17.24 -12.14
CA ALA A 172 -1.88 -18.26 -11.10
C ALA A 172 -3.17 -18.62 -10.33
N GLY A 173 -4.34 -18.15 -10.78
CA GLY A 173 -5.61 -18.43 -10.13
C GLY A 173 -5.76 -17.77 -8.75
N LEU A 174 -4.87 -16.85 -8.34
CA LEU A 174 -4.94 -16.16 -7.04
C LEU A 174 -5.98 -15.02 -7.02
N GLY A 175 -6.80 -14.91 -8.06
CA GLY A 175 -7.70 -13.79 -8.35
C GLY A 175 -9.15 -13.92 -7.84
N GLN A 176 -9.41 -14.43 -6.64
CA GLN A 176 -10.76 -14.36 -6.03
C GLN A 176 -10.86 -13.50 -4.74
N GLN A 177 -11.76 -12.48 -4.80
CA GLN A 177 -12.11 -11.47 -3.78
C GLN A 177 -10.98 -10.52 -3.34
N GLY A 178 -11.03 -9.25 -3.81
CA GLY A 178 -10.10 -8.22 -3.34
C GLY A 178 -8.66 -8.37 -3.87
N ASP A 179 -8.45 -9.24 -4.83
CA ASP A 179 -7.13 -9.77 -5.24
C ASP A 179 -6.19 -8.71 -5.78
N ARG A 180 -6.74 -7.66 -6.38
CA ARG A 180 -5.91 -6.56 -6.87
C ARG A 180 -5.25 -5.79 -5.73
N MET A 181 -5.87 -5.75 -4.54
CA MET A 181 -5.26 -5.21 -3.33
C MET A 181 -4.19 -6.18 -2.83
N GLU A 182 -4.52 -7.46 -2.73
CA GLU A 182 -3.59 -8.50 -2.28
C GLU A 182 -2.34 -8.56 -3.14
N ALA A 183 -2.51 -8.60 -4.47
CA ALA A 183 -1.43 -8.57 -5.44
C ALA A 183 -0.56 -7.31 -5.33
N ALA A 184 -1.19 -6.12 -5.21
CA ALA A 184 -0.46 -4.87 -5.12
C ALA A 184 0.35 -4.76 -3.81
N VAL A 185 -0.26 -5.14 -2.67
CA VAL A 185 0.42 -5.18 -1.37
C VAL A 185 1.55 -6.19 -1.39
N THR A 186 1.33 -7.37 -1.96
CA THR A 186 2.35 -8.41 -2.11
C THR A 186 3.53 -7.92 -2.94
N ALA A 187 3.26 -7.31 -4.10
CA ALA A 187 4.28 -6.73 -4.96
C ALA A 187 5.05 -5.60 -4.28
N ALA A 188 4.36 -4.71 -3.55
CA ALA A 188 5.00 -3.64 -2.77
C ALA A 188 5.96 -4.21 -1.71
N ARG A 189 5.58 -5.31 -1.03
CA ARG A 189 6.44 -6.00 -0.05
C ARG A 189 7.64 -6.67 -0.70
N ILE A 190 7.48 -7.31 -1.86
CA ILE A 190 8.58 -7.96 -2.59
C ILE A 190 9.58 -6.95 -3.13
N ALA A 191 9.09 -5.84 -3.70
CA ALA A 191 9.95 -4.79 -4.24
C ALA A 191 10.87 -4.17 -3.18
N ALA A 192 10.44 -4.15 -1.91
CA ALA A 192 11.22 -3.67 -0.77
C ALA A 192 11.89 -4.80 0.05
N GLY A 193 11.85 -6.05 -0.42
CA GLY A 193 12.26 -7.23 0.37
C GLY A 193 13.72 -7.22 0.86
N GLU A 194 14.61 -6.53 0.14
CA GLU A 194 16.03 -6.37 0.51
C GLU A 194 16.27 -5.17 1.44
N GLY A 195 15.28 -4.29 1.59
CA GLY A 195 15.33 -3.10 2.44
C GLY A 195 15.30 -3.42 3.93
N LYS A 196 15.82 -2.51 4.76
CA LYS A 196 15.81 -2.63 6.24
C LYS A 196 15.04 -1.52 6.94
N GLY A 197 14.72 -0.44 6.23
CA GLY A 197 13.96 0.69 6.74
C GLY A 197 12.55 0.78 6.15
N ALA A 198 12.39 0.58 4.85
CA ALA A 198 11.09 0.56 4.17
C ALA A 198 10.52 -0.86 4.19
N ALA A 199 9.36 -1.06 4.82
CA ALA A 199 8.68 -2.36 4.81
C ALA A 199 8.03 -2.67 3.45
N PHE A 200 7.80 -1.65 2.62
CA PHE A 200 7.16 -1.75 1.32
C PHE A 200 7.67 -0.66 0.36
N ALA A 201 7.52 -0.89 -0.94
CA ALA A 201 7.72 0.10 -1.99
C ALA A 201 6.39 0.79 -2.33
N PRO A 202 6.30 2.13 -2.32
CA PRO A 202 5.09 2.85 -2.74
C PRO A 202 4.75 2.58 -4.22
N LEU A 203 3.48 2.30 -4.51
CA LEU A 203 2.97 2.02 -5.86
C LEU A 203 1.80 2.94 -6.24
N ALA A 204 1.00 3.37 -5.26
CA ALA A 204 -0.25 4.11 -5.48
C ALA A 204 -0.20 5.58 -5.05
N MET A 205 0.71 5.99 -4.16
CA MET A 205 0.87 7.40 -3.73
C MET A 205 1.07 8.39 -4.89
N GLY A 206 1.64 7.96 -6.01
CA GLY A 206 1.83 8.76 -7.22
C GLY A 206 0.66 8.67 -8.22
N GLY A 207 -0.43 8.01 -7.82
CA GLY A 207 -1.49 7.51 -8.68
C GLY A 207 -1.23 6.07 -9.15
N ALA A 208 -2.27 5.24 -9.16
CA ALA A 208 -2.20 3.82 -9.51
C ALA A 208 -2.06 3.51 -11.02
N GLY A 209 -1.52 4.45 -11.81
CA GLY A 209 -1.37 4.30 -13.26
C GLY A 209 -0.47 3.13 -13.67
N GLY A 210 0.59 2.88 -12.89
CA GLY A 210 1.53 1.77 -13.10
C GLY A 210 0.95 0.37 -12.81
N LEU A 211 -0.21 0.28 -12.15
CA LEU A 211 -0.87 -0.98 -11.80
C LEU A 211 -1.87 -1.46 -12.87
N ARG A 212 -2.03 -0.71 -13.97
CA ARG A 212 -3.01 -1.05 -15.01
C ARG A 212 -2.59 -2.33 -15.74
N SER A 213 -3.55 -3.23 -15.97
CA SER A 213 -3.36 -4.45 -16.74
C SER A 213 -3.46 -4.18 -18.25
N GLY A 214 -2.40 -4.45 -19.01
CA GLY A 214 -2.42 -4.38 -20.47
C GLY A 214 -1.04 -4.25 -21.12
N GLY A 215 -0.93 -4.66 -22.39
CA GLY A 215 0.32 -4.55 -23.18
C GLY A 215 1.34 -5.65 -22.90
N ALA A 216 2.47 -5.63 -23.61
CA ALA A 216 3.58 -6.57 -23.45
C ALA A 216 4.39 -6.32 -22.17
N SER A 217 5.15 -7.32 -21.69
CA SER A 217 5.93 -7.24 -20.44
C SER A 217 6.85 -6.01 -20.35
N VAL A 218 7.49 -5.63 -21.47
CA VAL A 218 8.34 -4.42 -21.56
C VAL A 218 7.56 -3.14 -21.25
N GLY A 219 6.37 -2.99 -21.83
CA GLY A 219 5.53 -1.80 -21.62
C GLY A 219 4.93 -1.76 -20.22
N ARG A 220 4.49 -2.92 -19.72
CA ARG A 220 4.02 -3.04 -18.33
C ARG A 220 5.10 -2.64 -17.34
N PHE A 221 6.32 -3.14 -17.53
CA PHE A 221 7.43 -2.83 -16.64
C PHE A 221 7.85 -1.36 -16.71
N PHE A 222 7.85 -0.75 -17.90
CA PHE A 222 8.11 0.68 -18.04
C PHE A 222 7.10 1.53 -17.25
N HIS A 223 5.80 1.26 -17.40
CA HIS A 223 4.75 1.99 -16.69
C HIS A 223 4.76 1.74 -15.18
N TRP A 224 5.12 0.52 -14.77
CA TRP A 224 5.35 0.19 -13.37
C TRP A 224 6.45 1.08 -12.76
N LEU A 225 7.61 1.15 -13.42
CA LEU A 225 8.73 1.96 -12.96
C LEU A 225 8.39 3.47 -12.94
N ASP A 226 7.67 3.98 -13.94
CA ASP A 226 7.24 5.38 -13.97
C ASP A 226 6.24 5.71 -12.84
N GLY A 227 5.29 4.80 -12.58
CA GLY A 227 4.35 4.93 -11.47
C GLY A 227 5.04 4.89 -10.11
N MET A 228 5.95 3.92 -9.93
CA MET A 228 6.73 3.77 -8.70
C MET A 228 7.66 4.96 -8.45
N ASP A 229 8.28 5.54 -9.49
CA ASP A 229 9.08 6.76 -9.36
C ASP A 229 8.26 7.92 -8.78
N ARG A 230 7.06 8.15 -9.33
CA ARG A 230 6.14 9.18 -8.84
C ARG A 230 5.70 8.90 -7.41
N ALA A 231 5.39 7.64 -7.09
CA ALA A 231 5.00 7.25 -5.74
C ALA A 231 6.13 7.46 -4.72
N LEU A 232 7.38 7.19 -5.11
CA LEU A 232 8.57 7.46 -4.30
C LEU A 232 8.82 8.97 -4.10
N ILE A 233 8.60 9.81 -5.13
CA ILE A 233 8.63 11.28 -4.98
C ILE A 233 7.61 11.70 -3.93
N THR A 234 6.36 11.25 -4.08
CA THR A 234 5.26 11.63 -3.18
C THR A 234 5.52 11.17 -1.75
N ALA A 235 6.00 9.94 -1.55
CA ALA A 235 6.35 9.42 -0.24
C ALA A 235 7.44 10.27 0.44
N MET A 236 8.51 10.62 -0.28
CA MET A 236 9.57 11.49 0.25
C MET A 236 9.04 12.88 0.63
N ARG A 237 8.19 13.48 -0.21
CA ARG A 237 7.55 14.77 0.11
C ARG A 237 6.68 14.68 1.37
N HIS A 238 5.91 13.62 1.54
CA HIS A 238 5.15 13.41 2.78
C HIS A 238 6.04 13.35 4.02
N LEU A 239 7.25 12.76 3.92
CA LEU A 239 8.22 12.74 5.00
C LEU A 239 8.86 14.11 5.24
N ASP A 240 9.21 14.86 4.19
CA ASP A 240 9.72 16.23 4.30
C ASP A 240 8.72 17.16 4.99
N ASP A 241 7.45 17.10 4.59
CA ASP A 241 6.38 17.93 5.11
C ASP A 241 6.14 17.64 6.60
N ILE A 242 6.08 16.36 6.98
CA ILE A 242 5.80 15.98 8.38
C ILE A 242 7.01 16.21 9.30
N GLU A 243 8.22 16.07 8.79
CA GLU A 243 9.45 16.39 9.53
C GLU A 243 9.52 17.90 9.81
N SER A 244 9.32 18.73 8.78
CA SER A 244 9.27 20.19 8.90
C SER A 244 8.17 20.64 9.85
N TRP A 245 6.98 20.03 9.75
CA TRP A 245 5.89 20.27 10.67
C TRP A 245 6.24 19.88 12.11
N SER A 246 6.87 18.72 12.33
CA SER A 246 7.26 18.24 13.66
C SER A 246 8.25 19.20 14.32
N ALA A 247 9.28 19.66 13.59
CA ALA A 247 10.30 20.57 14.11
C ALA A 247 9.71 21.94 14.50
N ARG A 248 8.82 22.50 13.67
CA ARG A 248 8.08 23.73 14.00
C ARG A 248 7.20 23.54 15.23
N THR A 249 6.49 22.41 15.29
CA THR A 249 5.60 22.09 16.41
C THR A 249 6.37 22.00 17.72
N ASP A 250 7.54 21.35 17.74
CA ASP A 250 8.39 21.24 18.94
C ASP A 250 8.74 22.62 19.53
N SER A 251 9.10 23.56 18.67
CA SER A 251 9.45 24.92 19.09
C SER A 251 8.27 25.63 19.75
N MET A 252 7.06 25.45 19.22
CA MET A 252 5.85 26.14 19.68
C MET A 252 5.23 25.50 20.93
N ILE A 253 5.23 24.17 21.03
CA ILE A 253 4.63 23.48 22.18
C ILE A 253 5.52 23.48 23.42
N SER A 254 6.80 23.90 23.30
CA SER A 254 7.74 23.98 24.42
C SER A 254 7.26 24.91 25.55
N ALA A 255 6.45 25.91 25.21
CA ALA A 255 5.82 26.81 26.16
C ALA A 255 4.59 26.22 26.87
N LEU A 256 4.04 25.10 26.38
CA LEU A 256 2.87 24.45 26.95
C LEU A 256 3.27 23.46 28.04
N SER A 257 2.50 23.44 29.13
CA SER A 257 2.70 22.50 30.22
C SER A 257 1.96 21.17 30.00
N GLY A 258 2.52 20.11 30.58
CA GLY A 258 1.88 18.79 30.62
C GLY A 258 2.29 17.85 29.47
N ARG A 259 1.75 16.63 29.51
CA ARG A 259 2.15 15.53 28.61
C ARG A 259 1.34 15.46 27.32
N THR A 260 0.19 16.16 27.26
CA THR A 260 -0.72 16.10 26.11
C THR A 260 -0.17 16.75 24.84
N PRO A 261 0.45 17.95 24.86
CA PRO A 261 1.02 18.55 23.65
C PRO A 261 2.04 17.64 22.92
N PRO A 262 3.10 17.11 23.58
CA PRO A 262 4.06 16.24 22.90
C PRO A 262 3.45 14.89 22.47
N ALA A 263 2.49 14.36 23.23
CA ALA A 263 1.76 13.16 22.83
C ALA A 263 0.90 13.38 21.58
N LEU A 264 0.23 14.54 21.47
CA LEU A 264 -0.52 14.92 20.28
C LEU A 264 0.40 15.11 19.08
N LYS A 265 1.56 15.75 19.25
CA LYS A 265 2.57 15.84 18.18
C LYS A 265 2.92 14.45 17.65
N LYS A 266 3.25 13.51 18.54
CA LYS A 266 3.56 12.13 18.16
C LYS A 266 2.41 11.48 17.38
N ALA A 267 1.16 11.66 17.84
CA ALA A 267 -0.01 11.12 17.16
C ALA A 267 -0.15 11.67 15.73
N PHE A 268 0.05 12.98 15.52
CA PHE A 268 -0.03 13.59 14.18
C PHE A 268 1.18 13.29 13.28
N VAL A 269 2.35 12.97 13.84
CA VAL A 269 3.48 12.44 13.05
C VAL A 269 3.12 11.06 12.51
N GLU A 270 2.57 10.20 13.36
CA GLU A 270 2.28 8.79 13.05
C GLU A 270 1.00 8.61 12.20
N TRP A 271 -0.01 9.46 12.40
CA TRP A 271 -1.32 9.35 11.74
C TRP A 271 -1.55 10.54 10.79
N PRO A 272 -1.86 10.32 9.49
CA PRO A 272 -2.13 11.40 8.53
C PRO A 272 -3.32 12.28 8.93
N PHE A 273 -4.35 11.66 9.51
CA PHE A 273 -5.58 12.30 9.95
C PHE A 273 -5.93 11.84 11.37
N VAL A 274 -6.40 12.76 12.21
CA VAL A 274 -6.71 12.47 13.62
C VAL A 274 -8.00 13.17 14.01
N SER A 275 -8.89 12.46 14.71
CA SER A 275 -10.08 13.03 15.37
C SER A 275 -9.87 13.21 16.87
N ALA A 276 -10.67 14.05 17.52
CA ALA A 276 -10.60 14.25 18.97
C ALA A 276 -10.77 12.95 19.80
N PRO A 277 -11.76 12.06 19.54
CA PRO A 277 -11.85 10.80 20.28
C PRO A 277 -10.66 9.88 20.01
N MET A 278 -10.13 9.89 18.79
CA MET A 278 -8.96 9.10 18.41
C MET A 278 -7.70 9.59 19.14
N ALA A 279 -7.47 10.90 19.13
CA ALA A 279 -6.39 11.53 19.88
C ALA A 279 -6.47 11.23 21.38
N ALA A 280 -7.67 11.24 21.98
CA ALA A 280 -7.83 10.88 23.40
C ALA A 280 -7.36 9.44 23.67
N THR A 281 -7.72 8.49 22.79
CA THR A 281 -7.29 7.09 22.89
C THR A 281 -5.77 6.95 22.67
N LEU A 282 -5.24 7.50 21.58
CA LEU A 282 -3.82 7.38 21.21
C LEU A 282 -2.90 8.02 22.27
N THR A 283 -3.29 9.18 22.80
CA THR A 283 -2.48 9.92 23.79
C THR A 283 -2.77 9.53 25.24
N LYS A 284 -3.75 8.65 25.48
CA LYS A 284 -4.25 8.29 26.82
C LYS A 284 -4.56 9.53 27.68
N SER A 285 -5.08 10.59 27.04
CA SER A 285 -5.42 11.86 27.67
C SER A 285 -6.94 12.06 27.71
N SER A 286 -7.42 12.93 28.62
CA SER A 286 -8.85 13.24 28.68
C SER A 286 -9.30 13.98 27.42
N ARG A 287 -10.57 13.77 27.02
CA ARG A 287 -11.16 14.46 25.86
C ARG A 287 -11.07 15.98 25.97
N ALA A 288 -11.27 16.54 27.16
CA ALA A 288 -11.15 17.98 27.41
C ALA A 288 -9.71 18.50 27.27
N ALA A 289 -8.70 17.72 27.65
CA ALA A 289 -7.31 18.09 27.43
C ALA A 289 -6.94 18.03 25.94
N VAL A 290 -7.35 16.98 25.25
CA VAL A 290 -7.14 16.83 23.80
C VAL A 290 -7.80 17.97 23.03
N GLN A 291 -9.07 18.27 23.30
CA GLN A 291 -9.80 19.31 22.56
C GLN A 291 -9.16 20.69 22.76
N ARG A 292 -8.78 21.04 23.99
CA ARG A 292 -8.07 22.31 24.27
C ARG A 292 -6.78 22.43 23.48
N ASN A 293 -5.98 21.37 23.44
CA ASN A 293 -4.70 21.38 22.73
C ASN A 293 -4.88 21.39 21.19
N ILE A 294 -5.85 20.65 20.65
CA ILE A 294 -6.16 20.69 19.21
C ILE A 294 -6.62 22.08 18.81
N THR A 295 -7.54 22.70 19.56
CA THR A 295 -8.00 24.07 19.30
C THR A 295 -6.85 25.08 19.37
N TRP A 296 -5.94 24.92 20.34
CA TRP A 296 -4.74 25.76 20.41
C TRP A 296 -3.84 25.56 19.19
N MET A 297 -3.53 24.31 18.82
CA MET A 297 -2.67 24.00 17.67
C MET A 297 -3.28 24.49 16.35
N GLU A 298 -4.60 24.38 16.19
CA GLU A 298 -5.33 24.91 15.03
C GLU A 298 -5.24 26.44 14.95
N ALA A 299 -5.49 27.15 16.06
CA ALA A 299 -5.39 28.61 16.13
C ALA A 299 -3.96 29.13 15.83
N HIS A 300 -2.94 28.32 16.13
CA HIS A 300 -1.54 28.62 15.86
C HIS A 300 -1.06 28.11 14.48
N GLY A 301 -1.97 27.62 13.64
CA GLY A 301 -1.66 27.19 12.29
C GLY A 301 -0.86 25.89 12.20
N LEU A 302 -0.76 25.10 13.27
CA LEU A 302 -0.12 23.79 13.27
C LEU A 302 -1.04 22.71 12.69
N LEU A 303 -2.34 22.82 12.95
CA LEU A 303 -3.34 21.87 12.46
C LEU A 303 -4.32 22.56 11.51
N ARG A 304 -4.90 21.79 10.61
CA ARG A 304 -5.99 22.21 9.74
C ARG A 304 -7.14 21.21 9.85
N GLU A 305 -8.35 21.70 10.07
CA GLU A 305 -9.55 20.87 9.95
C GLU A 305 -9.82 20.53 8.47
N VAL A 306 -10.15 19.27 8.19
CA VAL A 306 -10.38 18.73 6.83
C VAL A 306 -11.78 18.13 6.68
N THR A 307 -12.63 18.23 7.71
CA THR A 307 -13.94 17.57 7.74
C THR A 307 -14.87 18.08 6.64
N ASP A 308 -15.46 17.16 5.87
CA ASP A 308 -16.60 17.42 5.00
C ASP A 308 -17.80 16.57 5.49
N HIS A 309 -18.78 17.21 6.13
CA HIS A 309 -20.08 16.68 6.57
C HIS A 309 -20.13 15.40 7.47
N GLY A 310 -19.02 14.95 8.07
CA GLY A 310 -18.96 13.78 8.95
C GLY A 310 -19.33 14.03 10.43
N ARG A 311 -19.68 12.95 11.16
CA ARG A 311 -20.03 12.96 12.62
C ARG A 311 -18.87 13.42 13.52
N TYR A 312 -17.63 13.29 13.05
CA TYR A 312 -16.43 13.65 13.80
C TYR A 312 -15.64 14.71 13.04
N ARG A 313 -15.19 15.74 13.74
CA ARG A 313 -14.19 16.67 13.21
C ARG A 313 -12.85 15.96 13.06
N ILE A 314 -12.19 16.16 11.92
CA ILE A 314 -10.92 15.56 11.56
C ILE A 314 -9.89 16.65 11.28
N TRP A 315 -8.69 16.48 11.83
CA TRP A 315 -7.57 17.39 11.60
C TRP A 315 -6.41 16.66 10.91
N CYS A 316 -5.62 17.41 10.15
CA CYS A 316 -4.32 16.99 9.65
C CYS A 316 -3.23 17.99 10.07
N ALA A 317 -1.97 17.54 10.08
CA ALA A 317 -0.83 18.44 10.17
C ALA A 317 -0.83 19.42 8.99
N LYS A 318 -0.56 20.70 9.26
CA LYS A 318 -0.45 21.72 8.22
C LYS A 318 1.01 21.78 7.74
N ALA A 319 1.25 21.27 6.53
CA ALA A 319 2.55 21.43 5.86
C ALA A 319 2.88 22.92 5.71
#